data_AF-A0A2D6RV70-F1
#
_entry.id   AF-A0A2D6RV70-F1
#
_cell.length_a   1.000
_cell.length_b   1.000
_cell.length_c   1.000
_cell.angle_alpha   90.00
_cell.angle_beta   90.00
_cell.angle_gamma   90.00
#
_symmetry.space_group_name_H-M   'P 1'
#
loop_
_entity.id
_entity.type
_entity.pdbx_description
1 polymer ?
#
loop_
_entity_poly.entity_id
_entity_poly.type
_entity_poly.pdbx_seq_one_letter_code
_entity_poly.pdbx_strand_id
1 'polypeptide(L)'
;MAKTLSKEDLHRLATVELLQLFSTLQAPDMREMQGEYRATLLTQPNLLAKALGWMAVANPFRRWQCKAFRPVEGETGRGYNTFLQGEQVVQHYPMLTLLAPSRFDGQPAYQLVYRHFESLCGDVNMVDEVRRVVPGLYLGIGTWGFSKGQRHIPLPFLLEGPVAPYLCDIGRIRKNFVIGSRELPALSGA
;
A
#
# COMPACT_ATOMS: atom_id res chain seq x y z
N MET A 1 -16.57 15.40 22.40
CA MET A 1 -16.09 15.31 21.00
C MET A 1 -15.04 14.22 20.96
N ALA A 2 -15.20 13.20 20.10
CA ALA A 2 -14.16 12.18 19.94
C ALA A 2 -12.91 12.85 19.35
N LYS A 3 -11.73 12.55 19.90
CA LYS A 3 -10.46 13.09 19.39
C LYS A 3 -10.26 12.56 17.97
N THR A 4 -10.16 13.45 16.99
CA THR A 4 -9.74 13.11 15.62
C THR A 4 -8.27 12.67 15.64
N LEU A 5 -7.97 11.49 15.12
CA LEU A 5 -6.59 10.98 15.04
C LEU A 5 -5.76 11.82 14.05
N SER A 6 -4.59 12.27 14.50
CA SER A 6 -3.60 12.99 13.70
C SER A 6 -2.51 12.04 13.17
N LYS A 7 -1.71 12.49 12.20
CA LYS A 7 -0.53 11.74 11.75
C LYS A 7 0.49 11.56 12.88
N GLU A 8 0.62 12.55 13.76
CA GLU A 8 1.53 12.48 14.91
C GLU A 8 1.06 11.40 15.89
N ASP A 9 -0.25 11.19 16.04
CA ASP A 9 -0.79 10.06 16.81
C ASP A 9 -0.36 8.72 16.19
N LEU A 10 -0.47 8.57 14.87
CA LEU A 10 -0.09 7.33 14.17
C LEU A 10 1.42 7.02 14.27
N HIS A 11 2.28 8.05 14.26
CA HIS A 11 3.73 7.88 14.43
C HIS A 11 4.12 7.36 15.82
N ARG A 12 3.27 7.53 16.84
CA ARG A 12 3.54 7.08 18.21
C ARG A 12 3.12 5.63 18.45
N LEU A 13 2.30 5.06 17.58
CA LEU A 13 1.77 3.71 17.74
C LEU A 13 2.81 2.65 17.35
N ALA A 14 2.84 1.57 18.13
CA ALA A 14 3.55 0.35 17.79
C ALA A 14 2.82 -0.39 16.65
N THR A 15 3.52 -1.30 15.97
CA THR A 15 2.95 -2.06 14.85
C THR A 15 1.67 -2.82 15.22
N VAL A 16 1.60 -3.39 16.43
CA VAL A 16 0.40 -4.11 16.90
C VAL A 16 -0.78 -3.14 17.10
N GLU A 17 -0.54 -1.97 17.67
CA GLU A 17 -1.56 -0.94 17.87
C GLU A 17 -2.05 -0.36 16.54
N LEU A 18 -1.14 -0.19 15.56
CA LEU A 18 -1.50 0.19 14.20
C LEU A 18 -2.39 -0.85 13.52
N LEU A 19 -2.09 -2.14 13.71
CA LEU A 19 -2.91 -3.21 13.16
C LEU A 19 -4.29 -3.29 13.84
N GLN A 20 -4.35 -3.07 15.16
CA GLN A 20 -5.61 -2.96 15.90
C GLN A 20 -6.42 -1.75 15.46
N LEU A 21 -5.78 -0.60 15.23
CA LEU A 21 -6.47 0.57 14.69
C LEU A 21 -6.99 0.27 13.28
N PHE A 22 -6.16 -0.32 12.42
CA PHE A 22 -6.51 -0.66 11.04
C PHE A 22 -7.80 -1.48 10.96
N SER A 23 -8.01 -2.43 11.89
CA SER A 23 -9.21 -3.26 11.91
C SER A 23 -10.51 -2.52 12.24
N THR A 24 -10.42 -1.30 12.79
CA THR A 24 -11.58 -0.44 13.07
C THR A 24 -11.90 0.55 11.95
N LEU A 25 -10.99 0.72 10.98
CA LEU A 25 -11.11 1.71 9.92
C LEU A 25 -11.95 1.17 8.74
N GLN A 26 -12.47 2.08 7.93
CA GLN A 26 -13.16 1.76 6.69
C GLN A 26 -12.21 1.85 5.49
N ALA A 27 -12.45 1.04 4.46
CA ALA A 27 -11.80 1.24 3.17
C ALA A 27 -12.19 2.61 2.59
N PRO A 28 -11.26 3.35 1.97
CA PRO A 28 -11.62 4.52 1.16
C PRO A 28 -12.43 4.08 -0.07
N ASP A 29 -13.27 4.98 -0.57
CA ASP A 29 -13.93 4.76 -1.86
C ASP A 29 -12.91 4.75 -3.00
N MET A 30 -13.20 4.04 -4.09
CA MET A 30 -12.30 4.04 -5.24
C MET A 30 -12.03 5.47 -5.75
N ARG A 31 -13.07 6.31 -5.84
CA ARG A 31 -12.98 7.70 -6.33
C ARG A 31 -12.29 8.64 -5.35
N GLU A 32 -12.26 8.29 -4.06
CA GLU A 32 -11.51 9.04 -3.04
C GLU A 32 -10.00 8.93 -3.27
N MET A 33 -9.54 7.81 -3.84
CA MET A 33 -8.12 7.54 -4.12
C MET A 33 -7.74 8.01 -5.53
N GLN A 34 -7.54 9.31 -5.70
CA GLN A 34 -7.17 9.95 -6.97
C GLN A 34 -6.04 10.97 -6.76
N GLY A 35 -4.90 10.75 -7.43
CA GLY A 35 -3.73 11.62 -7.35
C GLY A 35 -2.57 10.96 -6.60
N GLU A 36 -1.53 11.75 -6.31
CA GLU A 36 -0.36 11.33 -5.53
C GLU A 36 -0.54 11.65 -4.05
N TYR A 37 -0.16 10.73 -3.19
CA TYR A 37 -0.26 10.83 -1.74
C TYR A 37 1.14 10.63 -1.17
N ARG A 38 1.60 11.59 -0.36
CA ARG A 38 2.88 11.51 0.33
C ARG A 38 2.89 10.26 1.21
N ALA A 39 3.92 9.44 1.07
CA ALA A 39 4.05 8.18 1.75
C ALA A 39 5.18 8.23 2.79
N THR A 40 4.88 7.74 3.99
CA THR A 40 5.87 7.68 5.09
C THR A 40 5.80 6.33 5.77
N LEU A 41 6.93 5.70 6.05
CA LEU A 41 6.95 4.47 6.87
C LEU A 41 6.61 4.80 8.32
N LEU A 42 5.78 3.97 8.95
CA LEU A 42 5.51 4.00 10.39
C LEU A 42 6.39 2.98 11.12
N THR A 43 6.12 2.74 12.40
CA THR A 43 6.85 1.74 13.20
C THR A 43 6.78 0.35 12.56
N GLN A 44 7.95 -0.23 12.27
CA GLN A 44 8.10 -1.56 11.66
C GLN A 44 8.33 -2.66 12.72
N PRO A 45 7.86 -3.90 12.51
CA PRO A 45 7.77 -4.93 13.54
C PRO A 45 9.11 -5.51 14.01
N ASN A 46 10.16 -5.49 13.18
CA ASN A 46 11.49 -5.98 13.56
C ASN A 46 12.61 -5.35 12.72
N LEU A 47 13.87 -5.53 13.15
CA LEU A 47 15.06 -4.96 12.50
C LEU A 47 15.30 -5.52 11.07
N LEU A 48 14.91 -6.76 10.80
CA LEU A 48 15.03 -7.38 9.47
C LEU A 48 13.99 -6.80 8.49
N ALA A 49 12.76 -6.57 8.96
CA ALA A 49 11.71 -5.87 8.24
C ALA A 49 12.07 -4.40 8.03
N LYS A 50 12.73 -3.75 9.01
CA LYS A 50 13.37 -2.45 8.81
C LYS A 50 14.40 -2.54 7.69
N ALA A 51 15.36 -3.46 7.74
CA ALA A 51 16.42 -3.59 6.73
C ALA A 51 15.90 -3.92 5.31
N LEU A 52 14.88 -4.76 5.17
CA LEU A 52 14.32 -5.15 3.87
C LEU A 52 13.34 -4.11 3.31
N GLY A 53 12.55 -3.47 4.18
CA GLY A 53 11.82 -2.25 3.84
C GLY A 53 12.80 -1.16 3.38
N TRP A 54 13.94 -1.02 4.06
CA TRP A 54 15.02 -0.10 3.69
C TRP A 54 15.68 -0.48 2.35
N MET A 55 15.86 -1.76 2.01
CA MET A 55 16.42 -2.15 0.71
C MET A 55 15.47 -1.89 -0.47
N ALA A 56 14.15 -1.98 -0.27
CA ALA A 56 13.14 -1.72 -1.31
C ALA A 56 12.75 -0.23 -1.43
N VAL A 57 12.90 0.56 -0.35
CA VAL A 57 12.38 1.93 -0.18
C VAL A 57 13.48 2.97 0.08
N ALA A 58 14.61 2.55 0.64
CA ALA A 58 15.75 3.38 1.05
C ALA A 58 17.04 2.92 0.38
N ASN A 59 16.99 2.73 -0.93
CA ASN A 59 18.19 2.94 -1.72
C ASN A 59 18.63 4.39 -1.45
N PRO A 60 19.84 4.67 -0.93
CA PRO A 60 20.28 6.04 -0.62
C PRO A 60 20.27 6.98 -1.85
N PHE A 61 20.20 6.42 -3.06
CA PHE A 61 20.03 7.15 -4.32
C PHE A 61 18.58 7.31 -4.78
N ARG A 62 17.60 6.68 -4.11
CA ARG A 62 16.17 6.71 -4.43
C ARG A 62 15.32 6.74 -3.16
N ARG A 63 14.92 7.93 -2.73
CA ARG A 63 14.03 8.10 -1.57
C ARG A 63 12.59 7.91 -1.99
N TRP A 64 11.85 7.02 -1.33
CA TRP A 64 10.41 6.90 -1.55
C TRP A 64 9.66 8.16 -1.13
N GLN A 65 8.75 8.63 -1.97
CA GLN A 65 8.08 9.92 -1.80
C GLN A 65 6.56 9.76 -1.70
N CYS A 66 5.95 9.12 -2.69
CA CYS A 66 4.49 9.02 -2.79
C CYS A 66 4.03 7.64 -3.26
N LYS A 67 2.74 7.37 -3.04
CA LYS A 67 1.95 6.44 -3.85
C LYS A 67 0.92 7.24 -4.65
N ALA A 68 0.73 6.90 -5.90
CA ALA A 68 -0.23 7.54 -6.79
C ALA A 68 -1.34 6.58 -7.19
N PHE A 69 -2.55 7.11 -7.33
CA PHE A 69 -3.76 6.33 -7.59
C PHE A 69 -4.60 6.99 -8.68
N ARG A 70 -5.17 6.15 -9.55
CA ARG A 70 -6.12 6.54 -10.58
C ARG A 70 -7.22 5.48 -10.64
N PRO A 71 -8.46 5.81 -10.24
CA PRO A 71 -9.62 4.98 -10.49
C PRO A 71 -9.81 4.82 -12.00
N VAL A 72 -10.16 3.62 -12.46
CA VAL A 72 -10.42 3.34 -13.88
C VAL A 72 -11.91 3.12 -14.06
N GLU A 73 -12.39 1.91 -13.73
CA GLU A 73 -13.78 1.49 -13.89
C GLU A 73 -14.17 0.49 -12.80
N GLY A 74 -15.43 0.54 -12.37
CA GLY A 74 -15.98 -0.32 -11.34
C GLY A 74 -15.22 -0.23 -10.01
N GLU A 75 -14.81 -1.38 -9.50
CA GLU A 75 -14.06 -1.51 -8.24
C GLU A 75 -12.54 -1.62 -8.48
N THR A 76 -12.03 -1.17 -9.63
CA THR A 76 -10.60 -1.30 -9.99
C THR A 76 -9.96 0.01 -10.43
N GLY A 77 -8.64 0.07 -10.28
CA GLY A 77 -7.84 1.22 -10.65
C GLY A 77 -6.37 0.86 -10.88
N ARG A 78 -5.56 1.90 -11.04
CA ARG A 78 -4.11 1.79 -11.22
C ARG A 78 -3.40 2.65 -10.20
N GLY A 79 -2.16 2.27 -9.94
CA GLY A 79 -1.26 3.10 -9.18
C GLY A 79 0.20 2.85 -9.49
N TYR A 80 1.05 3.66 -8.89
CA TYR A 80 2.50 3.49 -8.87
C TYR A 80 3.08 4.13 -7.60
N ASN A 81 4.34 3.87 -7.31
CA ASN A 81 5.11 4.61 -6.31
C ASN A 81 6.01 5.64 -7.01
N THR A 82 6.28 6.77 -6.35
CA THR A 82 7.28 7.73 -6.82
C THR A 82 8.50 7.74 -5.91
N PHE A 83 9.66 7.97 -6.51
CA PHE A 83 10.93 8.06 -5.83
C PHE A 83 11.67 9.31 -6.28
N LEU A 84 12.37 9.97 -5.36
CA LEU A 84 13.32 11.01 -5.67
C LEU A 84 14.68 10.37 -5.99
N GLN A 85 15.09 10.42 -7.26
CA GLN A 85 16.38 9.96 -7.76
C GLN A 85 17.22 11.15 -8.19
N GLY A 86 18.19 11.55 -7.37
CA GLY A 86 18.86 12.83 -7.52
C GLY A 86 17.85 13.97 -7.32
N GLU A 87 17.68 14.82 -8.33
CA GLU A 87 16.69 15.91 -8.34
C GLU A 87 15.39 15.53 -9.08
N GLN A 88 15.32 14.33 -9.66
CA GLN A 88 14.19 13.90 -10.48
C GLN A 88 13.23 13.00 -9.71
N VAL A 89 11.92 13.24 -9.90
CA VAL A 89 10.88 12.32 -9.45
C VAL A 89 10.67 11.26 -10.54
N VAL A 90 10.81 9.99 -10.18
CA VAL A 90 10.63 8.84 -11.09
C VAL A 90 9.51 7.93 -10.61
N GLN A 91 8.71 7.41 -11.55
CA GLN A 91 7.63 6.46 -11.29
C GLN A 91 8.16 5.02 -11.33
N HIS A 92 7.81 4.21 -10.33
CA HIS A 92 8.18 2.80 -10.24
C HIS A 92 7.08 1.98 -9.57
N TYR A 93 7.21 0.65 -9.63
CA TYR A 93 6.33 -0.30 -8.95
C TYR A 93 4.84 -0.04 -9.26
N PRO A 94 4.44 -0.22 -10.53
CA PRO A 94 3.04 -0.19 -10.93
C PRO A 94 2.23 -1.23 -10.14
N MET A 95 1.00 -0.86 -9.81
CA MET A 95 0.10 -1.70 -9.01
C MET A 95 -1.32 -1.64 -9.57
N LEU A 96 -1.99 -2.80 -9.55
CA LEU A 96 -3.44 -2.87 -9.73
C LEU A 96 -4.07 -2.49 -8.40
N THR A 97 -5.07 -1.62 -8.43
CA THR A 97 -5.82 -1.25 -7.22
C THR A 97 -7.24 -1.76 -7.29
N LEU A 98 -7.78 -2.21 -6.17
CA LEU A 98 -9.14 -2.71 -6.08
C LEU A 98 -9.66 -2.72 -4.64
N LEU A 99 -10.97 -2.76 -4.46
CA LEU A 99 -11.57 -3.10 -3.18
C LEU A 99 -11.61 -4.61 -3.01
N ALA A 100 -11.08 -5.11 -1.90
CA ALA A 100 -11.16 -6.52 -1.55
C ALA A 100 -11.01 -6.71 -0.03
N PRO A 101 -11.43 -7.87 0.50
CA PRO A 101 -11.24 -8.15 1.92
C PRO A 101 -9.75 -8.14 2.32
N SER A 102 -9.49 -7.60 3.51
CA SER A 102 -8.17 -7.60 4.15
C SER A 102 -7.76 -9.01 4.55
N ARG A 103 -6.46 -9.32 4.48
CA ARG A 103 -5.93 -10.58 5.02
C ARG A 103 -5.96 -10.66 6.54
N PHE A 104 -6.02 -9.51 7.22
CA PHE A 104 -5.87 -9.45 8.68
C PHE A 104 -7.19 -9.64 9.42
N ASP A 105 -8.30 -9.20 8.84
CA ASP A 105 -9.62 -9.24 9.49
C ASP A 105 -10.81 -9.59 8.55
N GLY A 106 -10.56 -9.80 7.26
CA GLY A 106 -11.61 -10.08 6.27
C GLY A 106 -12.56 -8.91 5.97
N GLN A 107 -12.34 -7.72 6.54
CA GLN A 107 -13.14 -6.53 6.26
C GLN A 107 -12.60 -5.82 5.00
N PRO A 108 -13.41 -5.04 4.28
CA PRO A 108 -12.97 -4.34 3.07
C PRO A 108 -11.73 -3.48 3.29
N ALA A 109 -10.80 -3.52 2.33
CA ALA A 109 -9.63 -2.66 2.26
C ALA A 109 -9.35 -2.26 0.81
N TYR A 110 -8.71 -1.11 0.61
CA TYR A 110 -8.20 -0.70 -0.69
C TYR A 110 -6.86 -1.40 -0.94
N GLN A 111 -6.88 -2.42 -1.79
CA GLN A 111 -5.78 -3.34 -2.03
C GLN A 111 -4.89 -2.85 -3.18
N LEU A 112 -3.58 -2.97 -3.03
CA LEU A 112 -2.55 -2.65 -4.03
C LEU A 112 -1.82 -3.94 -4.39
N VAL A 113 -2.12 -4.52 -5.55
CA VAL A 113 -1.55 -5.79 -6.01
C VAL A 113 -0.44 -5.53 -7.02
N TYR A 114 0.80 -5.58 -6.56
CA TYR A 114 1.98 -5.32 -7.39
C TYR A 114 2.26 -6.41 -8.43
N ARG A 115 1.85 -7.65 -8.14
CA ARG A 115 2.13 -8.81 -9.00
C ARG A 115 1.41 -8.79 -10.35
N HIS A 116 0.37 -7.96 -10.47
CA HIS A 116 -0.31 -7.71 -11.74
C HIS A 116 0.64 -7.19 -12.83
N PHE A 117 1.73 -6.54 -12.43
CA PHE A 117 2.74 -6.00 -13.33
C PHE A 117 4.10 -6.71 -13.20
N GLU A 118 4.89 -6.67 -14.27
CA GLU A 118 6.29 -7.07 -14.30
C GLU A 118 7.13 -6.05 -13.49
N SER A 119 7.45 -6.38 -12.24
CA SER A 119 8.24 -5.52 -11.33
C SER A 119 8.83 -6.31 -10.16
N LEU A 120 9.87 -5.77 -9.52
CA LEU A 120 10.48 -6.38 -8.32
C LEU A 120 9.46 -6.57 -7.18
N CYS A 121 8.62 -5.57 -6.90
CA CYS A 121 7.53 -5.71 -5.93
C CYS A 121 6.54 -6.83 -6.31
N GLY A 122 6.29 -7.00 -7.61
CA GLY A 122 5.47 -8.11 -8.12
C GLY A 122 6.14 -9.47 -7.96
N ASP A 123 7.45 -9.55 -8.13
CA ASP A 123 8.23 -10.80 -7.99
C ASP A 123 8.27 -11.31 -6.54
N VAL A 124 8.30 -10.39 -5.56
CA VAL A 124 8.26 -10.73 -4.12
C VAL A 124 6.85 -10.87 -3.56
N ASN A 125 5.81 -10.85 -4.40
CA ASN A 125 4.40 -10.95 -4.03
C ASN A 125 3.96 -9.85 -3.05
N MET A 126 4.41 -8.62 -3.28
CA MET A 126 4.00 -7.48 -2.45
C MET A 126 2.52 -7.18 -2.64
N VAL A 127 1.83 -6.95 -1.53
CA VAL A 127 0.46 -6.44 -1.46
C VAL A 127 0.38 -5.46 -0.31
N ASP A 128 -0.16 -4.28 -0.59
CA ASP A 128 -0.48 -3.30 0.44
C ASP A 128 -1.99 -3.18 0.60
N GLU A 129 -2.45 -2.97 1.83
CA GLU A 129 -3.86 -2.77 2.15
C GLU A 129 -4.02 -1.39 2.79
N VAL A 130 -4.98 -0.57 2.32
CA VAL A 130 -5.17 0.80 2.78
C VAL A 130 -6.58 1.02 3.34
N ARG A 131 -6.66 1.71 4.48
CA ARG A 131 -7.90 2.17 5.09
C ARG A 131 -7.81 3.63 5.53
N ARG A 132 -8.95 4.31 5.54
CA ARG A 132 -9.08 5.73 5.83
C ARG A 132 -9.10 5.97 7.34
N VAL A 133 -8.17 6.79 7.82
CA VAL A 133 -8.17 7.29 9.21
C VAL A 133 -9.15 8.45 9.30
N VAL A 134 -8.93 9.45 8.45
CA VAL A 134 -9.81 10.60 8.21
C VAL A 134 -9.65 11.04 6.75
N PRO A 135 -10.56 11.84 6.17
CA PRO A 135 -10.37 12.35 4.82
C PRO A 135 -8.99 12.98 4.64
N GLY A 136 -8.22 12.46 3.68
CA GLY A 136 -6.86 12.92 3.38
C GLY A 136 -5.73 12.27 4.19
N LEU A 137 -6.04 11.39 5.15
CA LEU A 137 -5.07 10.63 5.94
C LEU A 137 -5.44 9.15 5.98
N TYR A 138 -4.52 8.29 5.53
CA TYR A 138 -4.78 6.87 5.39
C TYR A 138 -3.68 6.04 6.04
N LEU A 139 -4.08 4.92 6.63
CA LEU A 139 -3.18 3.92 7.19
C LEU A 139 -3.08 2.77 6.20
N GLY A 140 -1.85 2.44 5.83
CA GLY A 140 -1.53 1.32 4.96
C GLY A 140 -0.77 0.23 5.70
N ILE A 141 -1.03 -1.02 5.36
CA ILE A 141 -0.29 -2.18 5.84
C ILE A 141 0.26 -2.92 4.62
N GLY A 142 1.58 -2.83 4.42
CA GLY A 142 2.28 -3.57 3.39
C GLY A 142 2.63 -4.98 3.84
N THR A 143 2.70 -5.90 2.89
CA THR A 143 3.19 -7.26 3.09
C THR A 143 3.91 -7.74 1.84
N TRP A 144 4.84 -8.67 1.99
CA TRP A 144 5.45 -9.38 0.87
C TRP A 144 5.96 -10.74 1.36
N GLY A 145 6.33 -11.61 0.44
CA GLY A 145 6.98 -12.88 0.76
C GLY A 145 6.48 -14.06 -0.04
N PHE A 146 7.20 -15.16 0.12
CA PHE A 146 6.99 -16.39 -0.64
C PHE A 146 6.18 -17.43 0.15
N SER A 147 6.21 -17.38 1.49
CA SER A 147 5.37 -18.20 2.36
C SER A 147 4.14 -17.45 2.89
N LYS A 148 3.13 -18.21 3.39
CA LYS A 148 1.95 -17.62 4.05
C LYS A 148 2.36 -16.78 5.27
N GLY A 149 3.28 -17.27 6.09
CA GLY A 149 3.75 -16.56 7.29
C GLY A 149 4.46 -15.24 6.98
N GLN A 150 5.32 -15.21 5.96
CA GLN A 150 5.98 -13.96 5.53
C GLN A 150 4.97 -12.92 5.07
N ARG A 151 3.96 -13.36 4.30
CA ARG A 151 2.84 -12.53 3.84
C ARG A 151 1.89 -12.08 4.97
N HIS A 152 2.12 -12.45 6.22
CA HIS A 152 1.38 -11.92 7.37
C HIS A 152 2.20 -10.99 8.26
N ILE A 153 3.45 -10.65 7.88
CA ILE A 153 4.26 -9.67 8.60
C ILE A 153 3.82 -8.27 8.15
N PRO A 154 3.18 -7.46 9.04
CA PRO A 154 2.68 -6.15 8.66
C PRO A 154 3.83 -5.14 8.55
N LEU A 155 3.81 -4.34 7.49
CA LEU A 155 4.75 -3.23 7.24
C LEU A 155 3.95 -1.92 7.18
N PRO A 156 3.68 -1.27 8.33
CA PRO A 156 2.79 -0.13 8.36
C PRO A 156 3.39 1.10 7.67
N PHE A 157 2.55 1.83 6.95
CA PHE A 157 2.88 3.11 6.32
C PHE A 157 1.70 4.07 6.37
N LEU A 158 1.98 5.34 6.14
CA LEU A 158 1.02 6.42 6.09
C LEU A 158 0.89 6.94 4.66
N LEU A 159 -0.31 7.36 4.27
CA LEU A 159 -0.54 8.18 3.09
C LEU A 159 -1.22 9.51 3.47
N GLU A 160 -0.69 10.62 3.00
CA GLU A 160 -1.24 11.98 3.15
C GLU A 160 -1.49 12.59 1.78
N GLY A 161 -2.72 13.00 1.46
CA GLY A 161 -3.00 13.62 0.17
C GLY A 161 -4.46 13.63 -0.27
N PRO A 162 -4.72 13.96 -1.54
CA PRO A 162 -3.72 14.10 -2.61
C PRO A 162 -2.84 15.37 -2.46
N VAL A 163 -1.56 15.27 -2.85
CA VAL A 163 -0.58 16.37 -2.88
C VAL A 163 -0.18 16.78 -4.31
N ALA A 164 -0.50 15.96 -5.31
CA ALA A 164 -0.32 16.24 -6.73
C ALA A 164 -1.29 15.39 -7.59
N PRO A 165 -1.53 15.74 -8.86
CA PRO A 165 -2.27 14.90 -9.80
C PRO A 165 -1.53 13.61 -10.16
N TYR A 166 -2.27 12.56 -10.53
CA TYR A 166 -1.70 11.34 -11.12
C TYR A 166 -1.08 11.66 -12.48
N LEU A 167 0.14 11.20 -12.73
CA LEU A 167 0.91 11.55 -13.93
C LEU A 167 0.47 10.74 -15.15
N CYS A 168 0.79 9.45 -15.16
CA CYS A 168 0.43 8.55 -16.26
C CYS A 168 0.54 7.09 -15.83
N ASP A 169 -0.06 6.22 -16.63
CA ASP A 169 0.05 4.78 -16.44
C ASP A 169 1.43 4.27 -16.84
N ILE A 170 2.00 3.41 -15.99
CA ILE A 170 3.28 2.73 -16.24
C ILE A 170 3.14 1.21 -16.04
N GLY A 171 4.17 0.48 -16.46
CA GLY A 171 4.28 -0.95 -16.24
C GLY A 171 3.73 -1.83 -17.35
N ARG A 172 4.26 -3.04 -17.44
CA ARG A 172 3.79 -4.10 -18.32
C ARG A 172 3.00 -5.13 -17.51
N ILE A 173 1.78 -5.42 -17.91
CA ILE A 173 0.94 -6.44 -17.27
C ILE A 173 1.63 -7.80 -17.42
N ARG A 174 1.70 -8.56 -16.33
CA ARG A 174 2.27 -9.91 -16.34
C ARG A 174 1.36 -10.84 -17.13
N LYS A 175 1.91 -11.52 -18.13
CA LYS A 175 1.17 -12.48 -18.96
C LYS A 175 0.51 -13.57 -18.09
N ASN A 176 -0.75 -13.87 -18.40
CA ASN A 176 -1.55 -14.92 -17.74
C ASN A 176 -1.70 -14.74 -16.22
N PHE A 177 -1.51 -13.52 -15.71
CA PHE A 177 -1.74 -13.25 -14.29
C PHE A 177 -3.24 -13.13 -14.01
N VAL A 178 -3.72 -13.97 -13.10
CA VAL A 178 -5.04 -13.88 -12.49
C VAL A 178 -4.83 -13.74 -10.99
N ILE A 179 -5.51 -12.77 -10.37
CA ILE A 179 -5.50 -12.63 -8.91
C ILE A 179 -6.10 -13.89 -8.29
N GLY A 180 -5.43 -14.43 -7.27
CA GLY A 180 -5.97 -15.54 -6.51
C GLY A 180 -5.74 -15.41 -5.01
N SER A 181 -5.96 -16.51 -4.32
CA SER A 181 -5.79 -16.67 -2.87
C SER A 181 -4.38 -16.35 -2.36
N ARG A 182 -3.37 -16.35 -3.23
CA ARG A 182 -2.01 -15.98 -2.86
C ARG A 182 -1.91 -14.48 -2.55
N GLU A 183 -2.48 -13.65 -3.42
CA GLU A 183 -2.47 -12.19 -3.30
C GLU A 183 -3.55 -11.74 -2.32
N LEU A 184 -4.77 -12.29 -2.46
CA LEU A 184 -5.95 -11.94 -1.69
C LEU A 184 -6.55 -13.20 -1.06
N PRO A 185 -6.13 -13.60 0.16
CA PRO A 185 -6.51 -14.86 0.79
C PRO A 185 -8.02 -15.07 0.94
N ALA A 186 -8.79 -14.01 1.09
CA ALA A 186 -10.25 -14.09 1.22
C ALA A 186 -10.97 -14.53 -0.06
N LEU A 187 -10.30 -14.49 -1.22
CA LEU A 187 -10.86 -15.02 -2.48
C LEU A 187 -10.87 -16.56 -2.53
N SER A 188 -10.32 -17.25 -1.53
CA SER A 188 -10.29 -18.72 -1.46
C SER A 188 -11.63 -19.36 -1.04
N GLY A 189 -12.70 -18.58 -0.92
CA GLY A 189 -13.99 -19.02 -0.38
C GLY A 189 -15.21 -18.60 -1.21
N ALA A 190 -15.01 -18.25 -2.48
CA ALA A 190 -16.09 -18.02 -3.45
C ALA A 190 -16.25 -19.25 -4.37
#